data_AF-A0A1C6QY19-F1
#
_entry.id   AF-A0A1C6QY19-F1
#
_cell.length_a   1.000
_cell.length_b   1.000
_cell.length_c   1.000
_cell.angle_alpha   90.00
_cell.angle_beta   90.00
_cell.angle_gamma   90.00
#
_symmetry.space_group_name_H-M   'P 1'
#
loop_
_entity.id
_entity.type
_entity.pdbx_description
1 polymer ?
#
loop_
_entity_poly.entity_id
_entity_poly.type
_entity_poly.pdbx_seq_one_letter_code
_entity_poly.pdbx_strand_id
1 'polypeptide(L)'
;MGVVDRFWRESGYRMTVVNNDAEFPAIYARTSDGFGVRLRIGGEGQAFFQVDTPCVRESEVADSTSRATAPLYEGAEFIPRPNIHSDFWSAKGG
;
A
#
# COMPACT_ATOMS: atom_id res chain seq x y z
N MET A 1 11.37 -1.62 20.09
CA MET A 1 11.45 -0.58 19.02
C MET A 1 11.73 0.84 19.55
N GLY A 2 12.49 0.98 20.65
CA GLY A 2 12.57 2.26 21.38
C GLY A 2 13.25 3.42 20.64
N VAL A 3 14.20 3.13 19.74
CA VAL A 3 14.85 4.17 18.92
C VAL A 3 13.85 4.84 17.98
N VAL A 4 13.02 4.04 17.30
CA VAL A 4 12.04 4.53 16.33
C VAL A 4 10.90 5.27 17.03
N ASP A 5 10.39 4.74 18.16
CA ASP A 5 9.37 5.42 18.97
C ASP A 5 9.83 6.81 19.40
N ARG A 6 11.06 6.90 19.93
CA ARG A 6 11.65 8.18 20.36
C ARG A 6 11.80 9.14 19.18
N PHE A 7 12.41 8.70 18.09
CA PHE A 7 12.64 9.54 16.92
C PHE A 7 11.34 10.08 16.32
N TRP A 8 10.30 9.24 16.19
CA TRP A 8 9.01 9.67 15.65
C TRP A 8 8.30 10.67 16.57
N ARG A 9 8.34 10.46 17.89
CA ARG A 9 7.81 11.43 18.86
C ARG A 9 8.52 12.77 18.79
N GLU A 10 9.85 12.76 18.74
CA GLU A 10 10.67 13.97 18.58
C GLU A 10 10.41 14.67 17.23
N SER A 11 10.07 13.89 16.20
CA SER A 11 9.68 14.40 14.87
C SER A 11 8.23 14.89 14.79
N GLY A 12 7.48 14.89 15.90
CA GLY A 12 6.10 15.37 15.96
C GLY A 12 5.04 14.38 15.46
N TYR A 13 5.38 13.11 15.32
CA TYR A 13 4.42 12.09 14.89
C TYR A 13 3.53 11.71 16.07
N ARG A 14 2.25 11.54 15.82
CA ARG A 14 1.29 11.05 16.82
C ARG A 14 1.27 9.53 16.80
N MET A 15 1.83 8.91 17.83
CA MET A 15 1.77 7.47 18.01
C MET A 15 0.32 7.00 18.16
N THR A 16 -0.07 5.96 17.41
CA THR A 16 -1.43 5.41 17.44
C THR A 16 -1.48 4.06 18.14
N VAL A 17 -0.54 3.16 17.83
CA VAL A 17 -0.45 1.82 18.42
C VAL A 17 1.01 1.43 18.59
N VAL A 18 1.34 0.81 19.71
CA VAL A 18 2.63 0.14 19.94
C VAL A 18 2.33 -1.31 20.31
N ASN A 19 2.73 -2.25 19.44
CA ASN A 19 2.71 -3.68 19.71
C ASN A 19 4.09 -4.11 20.22
N ASN A 20 4.17 -4.48 21.49
CA ASN A 20 5.40 -4.92 22.15
C ASN A 20 5.57 -6.45 22.13
N ASP A 21 4.92 -7.15 21.20
CA ASP A 21 5.15 -8.57 20.97
C ASP A 21 6.65 -8.86 20.74
N ALA A 22 7.16 -9.95 21.32
CA ALA A 22 8.57 -10.29 21.29
C ALA A 22 9.01 -10.83 19.92
N GLU A 23 8.10 -11.45 19.18
CA GLU A 23 8.36 -12.07 17.87
C GLU A 23 7.94 -11.14 16.72
N PHE A 24 6.78 -10.48 16.87
CA PHE A 24 6.19 -9.60 15.86
C PHE A 24 5.97 -8.16 16.36
N PRO A 25 7.02 -7.47 16.83
CA PRO A 25 6.90 -6.10 17.31
C PRO A 25 6.47 -5.17 16.17
N ALA A 26 5.63 -4.20 16.50
CA ALA A 26 5.15 -3.21 15.55
C ALA A 26 4.88 -1.86 16.20
N ILE A 27 5.10 -0.79 15.44
CA ILE A 27 4.83 0.57 15.87
C ILE A 27 4.10 1.31 14.76
N TYR A 28 3.07 2.06 15.15
CA TYR A 28 2.16 2.75 14.26
C TYR A 28 2.05 4.20 14.73
N ALA A 29 2.11 5.11 13.77
CA ALA A 29 2.01 6.53 14.02
C ALA A 29 1.28 7.24 12.88
N ARG A 30 0.95 8.51 13.11
CA ARG A 30 0.42 9.41 12.10
C ARG A 30 1.26 10.68 12.08
N THR A 31 1.65 11.11 10.89
CA THR A 31 2.33 12.39 10.68
C THR A 31 1.37 13.56 10.88
N SER A 32 1.91 14.79 10.96
CA SER A 32 1.10 16.01 11.10
C SER A 32 0.23 16.31 9.87
N ASP A 33 0.67 15.91 8.68
CA ASP A 33 -0.06 15.97 7.41
C ASP A 33 -0.97 14.75 7.16
N GLY A 34 -1.08 13.85 8.13
CA GLY A 34 -2.14 12.83 8.18
C GLY A 34 -1.79 11.45 7.60
N PHE A 35 -0.58 11.27 7.06
CA PHE A 35 -0.11 9.97 6.60
C PHE A 35 -0.05 8.96 7.76
N GLY A 36 -0.49 7.74 7.49
CA GLY A 36 -0.26 6.61 8.40
C GLY A 36 1.16 6.08 8.17
N VAL A 37 1.94 5.91 9.23
CA VAL A 37 3.29 5.35 9.13
C VAL A 37 3.38 4.15 10.07
N ARG A 38 3.91 3.03 9.58
CA ARG A 38 4.09 1.82 10.40
C ARG A 38 5.40 1.13 10.11
N LEU A 39 6.04 0.67 11.17
CA LEU A 39 7.20 -0.20 11.13
C LEU A 39 6.85 -1.48 11.87
N ARG A 40 7.15 -2.64 11.29
CA ARG A 40 6.81 -3.94 11.87
C ARG A 40 7.86 -4.97 11.49
N ILE A 41 8.10 -5.90 12.39
CA ILE A 41 8.96 -7.06 12.14
C ILE A 41 8.03 -8.25 11.90
N GLY A 42 8.19 -8.92 10.75
CA GLY A 42 7.44 -10.11 10.36
C GLY A 42 8.28 -11.38 10.49
N GLY A 43 7.81 -12.45 9.84
CA GLY A 43 8.49 -13.75 9.82
C GLY A 43 9.97 -13.63 9.45
N GLU A 44 10.79 -14.45 10.11
CA GLU A 44 12.26 -14.49 9.93
C GLU A 44 12.96 -13.15 10.21
N GLY A 45 12.31 -12.24 10.96
CA GLY A 45 12.88 -10.94 11.30
C GLY A 45 12.78 -9.89 10.20
N GLN A 46 12.01 -10.13 9.13
CA GLN A 46 11.88 -9.20 8.01
C GLN A 46 11.24 -7.87 8.46
N ALA A 47 11.92 -6.75 8.19
CA ALA A 47 11.41 -5.43 8.51
C ALA A 47 10.50 -4.89 7.39
N PHE A 48 9.31 -4.44 7.77
CA PHE A 48 8.37 -3.77 6.89
C PHE A 48 8.18 -2.33 7.34
N PHE A 49 8.54 -1.40 6.47
CA PHE A 49 8.22 0.01 6.62
C PHE A 49 7.17 0.40 5.58
N GLN A 50 6.04 0.93 6.03
CA GLN A 50 4.92 1.32 5.16
C GLN A 50 4.43 2.72 5.51
N VAL A 51 4.00 3.42 4.47
CA VAL A 51 3.39 4.74 4.54
C VAL A 51 2.09 4.71 3.76
N ASP A 52 0.98 4.95 4.45
CA ASP A 52 -0.36 5.03 3.89
C ASP A 52 -0.73 6.49 3.70
N THR A 53 -1.24 6.85 2.52
CA THR A 53 -1.70 8.20 2.24
C THR A 53 -2.92 8.54 3.10
N PRO A 54 -3.07 9.81 3.53
CA PRO A 54 -4.34 10.26 4.10
C PRO A 54 -5.44 10.15 3.04
N CYS A 55 -6.70 10.26 3.47
CA CYS A 55 -7.81 10.40 2.54
C CYS A 55 -7.55 11.62 1.63
N VAL A 56 -7.32 11.37 0.35
CA VAL A 56 -7.19 12.41 -0.66
C VAL A 56 -8.56 12.73 -1.23
N ARG A 57 -8.74 13.96 -1.73
CA ARG A 57 -9.92 14.29 -2.53
C ARG A 57 -9.79 13.60 -3.88
N GLU A 58 -10.92 13.13 -4.41
CA GLU A 58 -10.97 12.67 -5.79
C GLU A 58 -10.49 13.80 -6.71
N SER A 59 -9.57 13.44 -7.60
CA SER A 59 -9.05 14.34 -8.62
C SER A 59 -9.57 13.85 -9.95
N GLU A 60 -10.03 14.78 -10.78
CA GLU A 60 -10.23 14.48 -12.20
C GLU A 60 -8.88 14.02 -12.77
N VAL A 61 -8.89 12.87 -13.43
CA VAL A 61 -7.78 12.37 -14.23
C VAL A 61 -8.21 12.43 -15.68
N ALA A 62 -7.29 12.77 -16.57
CA ALA A 62 -7.58 12.76 -17.98
C ALA A 62 -7.94 11.33 -18.43
N ASP A 63 -8.94 11.21 -19.27
CA ASP A 63 -9.26 9.93 -19.92
C ASP A 63 -8.04 9.38 -20.65
N SER A 64 -7.95 8.05 -20.72
CA SER A 64 -6.93 7.39 -21.53
C SER A 64 -7.06 7.85 -22.98
N THR A 65 -5.99 8.45 -23.50
CA THR A 65 -5.88 8.76 -24.94
C THR A 65 -5.67 7.50 -25.78
N SER A 66 -5.26 6.40 -25.16
CA SER A 66 -5.12 5.10 -25.81
C SER A 66 -6.47 4.39 -25.87
N ARG A 67 -6.79 3.82 -27.05
CA ARG A 67 -7.93 2.91 -27.19
C ARG A 67 -7.68 1.63 -26.40
N ALA A 68 -8.74 1.11 -25.78
CA ALA A 68 -8.69 -0.22 -25.17
C ALA A 68 -8.31 -1.26 -26.24
N THR A 69 -7.32 -2.09 -25.91
CA THR A 69 -6.90 -3.23 -26.74
C THR A 69 -7.65 -4.51 -26.41
N ALA A 70 -8.49 -4.47 -25.36
CA ALA A 70 -9.35 -5.54 -24.90
C ALA A 70 -10.83 -5.08 -24.90
N PRO A 71 -11.79 -6.01 -25.01
CA PRO A 71 -13.21 -5.69 -24.84
C PRO A 71 -13.47 -5.04 -23.48
N LEU A 72 -14.27 -3.97 -23.49
CA LEU A 72 -14.81 -3.37 -22.27
C LEU A 72 -16.04 -4.17 -21.84
N TYR A 73 -16.14 -4.50 -20.55
CA TYR A 73 -17.25 -5.26 -19.98
C TYR A 73 -18.14 -4.36 -19.10
N GLU A 74 -18.44 -3.16 -19.57
CA GLU A 74 -19.28 -2.21 -18.85
C GLU A 74 -20.71 -2.77 -18.67
N GLY A 75 -21.20 -2.79 -17.43
CA GLY A 75 -22.53 -3.31 -17.09
C GLY A 75 -22.66 -4.85 -17.13
N ALA A 76 -21.56 -5.59 -17.32
CA ALA A 76 -21.61 -7.05 -17.29
C ALA A 76 -21.83 -7.55 -15.85
N GLU A 77 -22.82 -8.43 -15.66
CA GLU A 77 -23.08 -9.10 -14.38
C GLU A 77 -21.96 -10.10 -14.02
N PHE A 78 -21.26 -10.63 -15.04
CA PHE A 78 -20.14 -11.54 -14.88
C PHE A 78 -18.93 -11.06 -15.69
N ILE A 79 -17.89 -10.61 -14.98
CA ILE A 79 -16.59 -10.27 -15.58
C ILE A 79 -15.83 -11.58 -15.83
N PRO A 80 -15.43 -11.89 -17.08
CA PRO A 80 -14.69 -13.12 -17.36
C PRO A 80 -13.33 -13.09 -16.65
N ARG A 81 -12.84 -14.27 -16.27
CA ARG A 81 -11.43 -14.39 -15.86
C ARG A 81 -10.53 -13.91 -17.00
N PRO A 82 -9.36 -13.31 -16.70
CA PRO A 82 -8.42 -12.87 -17.72
C PRO A 82 -8.15 -13.99 -18.74
N ASN A 83 -8.53 -13.74 -19.98
CA ASN A 83 -8.50 -14.71 -21.08
C ASN A 83 -7.79 -14.16 -22.33
N ILE A 84 -7.26 -12.94 -22.25
CA ILE A 84 -6.51 -12.29 -23.33
C ILE A 84 -5.02 -12.41 -23.03
N HIS A 85 -4.29 -12.96 -24.00
CA HIS A 85 -2.84 -13.05 -23.93
C HIS A 85 -2.21 -11.68 -24.17
N SER A 86 -1.24 -11.31 -23.33
CA SER A 86 -0.39 -10.12 -23.52
C SER A 86 1.06 -10.57 -23.53
N ASP A 87 1.82 -10.24 -24.56
CA ASP A 87 3.24 -10.65 -24.63
C ASP A 87 4.06 -10.10 -23.45
N PHE A 88 3.64 -8.97 -22.87
CA PHE A 88 4.23 -8.39 -21.67
C PHE A 88 3.75 -9.08 -20.38
N TRP A 89 2.43 -9.19 -20.17
CA TRP A 89 1.85 -9.68 -18.90
C TRP A 89 1.65 -11.20 -18.82
N SER A 90 1.69 -11.89 -19.96
CA SER A 90 1.52 -13.34 -20.10
C SER A 90 2.82 -14.03 -20.51
N ALA A 91 3.96 -13.35 -20.41
CA ALA A 91 5.26 -13.93 -20.70
C ALA A 91 5.46 -15.22 -19.89
N LYS A 92 5.76 -16.31 -20.59
CA LYS A 92 6.23 -17.53 -19.93
C LYS A 92 7.66 -17.25 -19.47
N GLY A 93 7.90 -17.31 -18.16
CA GLY A 93 9.26 -17.22 -17.62
C GLY A 93 10.15 -18.22 -18.36
N GLY A 94 11.24 -17.71 -18.93
CA GLY A 94 12.30 -18.51 -19.54
C GLY A 94 13.18 -19.16 -18.48
#